data_AF-A0AA41WRE0-F1
#
_entry.id   AF-A0AA41WRE0-F1
#
_cell.length_a   1.000
_cell.length_b   1.000
_cell.length_c   1.000
_cell.angle_alpha   90.00
_cell.angle_beta   90.00
_cell.angle_gamma   90.00
#
_symmetry.space_group_name_H-M   'P 1'
#
loop_
_entity.id
_entity.type
_entity.pdbx_description
1 polymer ?
#
loop_
_entity_poly.entity_id
_entity_poly.type
_entity_poly.pdbx_seq_one_letter_code
_entity_poly.pdbx_strand_id
1 'polypeptide(L)'
;MATPRAAPGELIDVRPLGPGVKSAKSVSLMRSDHLEVIRLVLPAGKRIPEHRAPGEITVQCLEGSLTFGTDVAVRTMHAGDLLFIVPGQAH
;
A
#
# COMPACT_ATOMS: atom_id res chain seq x y z
N MET A 1 10.19 18.63 2.06
CA MET A 1 10.41 18.17 3.44
C MET A 1 10.08 16.70 3.51
N ALA A 2 10.96 15.86 4.07
CA ALA A 2 10.72 14.44 4.20
C ALA A 2 9.62 14.18 5.26
N THR A 3 8.67 13.30 4.96
CA THR A 3 7.67 12.87 5.94
C THR A 3 8.38 12.09 7.05
N PRO A 4 8.07 12.35 8.34
CA PRO A 4 8.64 11.57 9.45
C PRO A 4 8.40 10.08 9.22
N ARG A 5 9.47 9.29 9.37
CA ARG A 5 9.41 7.82 9.35
C ARG A 5 9.46 7.33 10.79
N ALA A 6 8.71 6.27 11.09
CA ALA A 6 8.75 5.64 12.38
C ALA A 6 10.15 5.09 12.68
N ALA A 7 10.63 5.32 13.90
CA ALA A 7 11.85 4.72 14.40
C ALA A 7 11.63 3.25 14.80
N PRO A 8 12.70 2.44 14.89
CA PRO A 8 12.59 1.08 15.42
C PRO A 8 11.95 1.07 16.81
N GLY A 9 10.91 0.26 16.98
CA GLY A 9 10.15 0.14 18.24
C GLY A 9 8.95 1.08 18.37
N GLU A 10 8.73 2.00 17.42
CA GLU A 10 7.56 2.88 17.44
C GLU A 10 6.31 2.23 16.81
N LEU A 11 5.15 2.54 17.39
CA LEU A 11 3.86 2.14 16.83
C LEU A 11 3.53 3.00 15.61
N ILE A 12 3.10 2.35 14.53
CA ILE A 12 2.69 3.03 13.29
C ILE A 12 1.16 2.99 13.20
N ASP A 13 0.53 4.16 13.15
CA ASP A 13 -0.92 4.25 12.97
C ASP A 13 -1.31 4.04 11.50
N VAL A 14 -1.93 2.89 11.22
CA VAL A 14 -2.45 2.51 9.91
C VAL A 14 -3.97 2.55 9.82
N ARG A 15 -4.66 3.11 10.83
CA ARG A 15 -6.14 3.22 10.80
C ARG A 15 -6.61 4.08 9.62
N PRO A 16 -7.87 3.90 9.15
CA PRO A 16 -8.45 4.72 8.09
C PRO A 16 -8.30 6.23 8.32
N LEU A 17 -8.02 6.99 7.26
CA LEU A 17 -8.00 8.46 7.27
C LEU A 17 -9.42 9.03 7.26
N GLY A 18 -10.41 8.26 6.82
CA GLY A 18 -11.79 8.70 6.69
C GLY A 18 -11.88 9.92 5.76
N PRO A 19 -12.59 11.00 6.15
CA PRO A 19 -12.71 12.20 5.32
C PRO A 19 -11.37 12.83 4.89
N GLY A 20 -10.32 12.65 5.70
CA GLY A 20 -8.97 13.17 5.43
C GLY A 20 -8.25 12.51 4.25
N VAL A 21 -8.75 11.38 3.74
CA VAL A 21 -8.11 10.66 2.62
C VAL A 21 -8.01 11.53 1.36
N LYS A 22 -8.95 12.47 1.14
CA LYS A 22 -9.00 13.32 -0.06
C LYS A 22 -7.84 14.30 -0.16
N SER A 23 -7.26 14.73 0.96
CA SER A 23 -6.15 15.68 1.01
C SER A 23 -4.81 15.02 1.35
N ALA A 24 -4.82 13.72 1.67
CA ALA A 24 -3.63 12.98 2.02
C ALA A 24 -2.75 12.64 0.81
N LYS A 25 -1.46 12.47 1.07
CA LYS A 25 -0.46 12.03 0.08
C LYS A 25 0.06 10.66 0.48
N SER A 26 0.50 9.88 -0.51
CA SER A 26 1.23 8.65 -0.23
C SER A 26 2.54 8.96 0.49
N VAL A 27 2.89 8.15 1.49
CA VAL A 27 4.08 8.36 2.34
C VAL A 27 4.73 7.03 2.70
N SER A 28 6.06 7.03 2.78
CA SER A 28 6.83 5.94 3.40
C SER A 28 6.68 6.05 4.92
N LEU A 29 6.12 5.02 5.55
CA LEU A 29 5.90 4.96 7.00
C LEU A 29 7.17 4.53 7.73
N MET A 30 7.88 3.55 7.17
CA MET A 30 9.18 3.11 7.64
C MET A 30 9.97 2.49 6.49
N ARG A 31 11.29 2.48 6.62
CA ARG A 31 12.19 1.84 5.67
C ARG A 31 13.46 1.35 6.39
N SER A 32 13.83 0.11 6.14
CA SER A 32 15.12 -0.48 6.48
C SER A 32 15.78 -1.06 5.23
N ASP A 33 16.88 -1.80 5.40
CA ASP A 33 17.57 -2.48 4.30
C ASP A 33 16.74 -3.64 3.72
N HIS A 34 15.80 -4.19 4.50
CA HIS A 34 15.06 -5.40 4.14
C HIS A 34 13.55 -5.20 4.01
N LEU A 35 13.00 -4.13 4.58
CA LEU A 35 11.55 -3.90 4.60
C LEU A 35 11.25 -2.42 4.39
N GLU A 36 10.25 -2.15 3.56
CA GLU A 36 9.67 -0.83 3.39
C GLU A 36 8.15 -0.93 3.54
N VAL A 37 7.57 -0.05 4.35
CA VAL A 37 6.12 0.06 4.50
C VAL A 37 5.69 1.41 4.00
N ILE A 38 4.73 1.41 3.07
CA ILE A 38 4.22 2.61 2.41
C ILE A 38 2.70 2.66 2.61
N ARG A 39 2.19 3.82 3.02
CA ARG A 39 0.76 4.12 2.91
C ARG A 39 0.50 4.72 1.55
N LEU A 40 -0.20 3.98 0.69
CA LEU A 40 -0.62 4.48 -0.63
C LEU A 40 -1.99 5.15 -0.52
N VAL A 41 -2.08 6.39 -1.01
CA VAL A 41 -3.36 7.11 -1.16
C VAL A 41 -3.71 7.15 -2.64
N LEU A 42 -4.81 6.49 -2.99
CA LEU A 42 -5.31 6.36 -4.35
C LEU A 42 -6.71 7.00 -4.45
N PRO A 43 -6.81 8.25 -4.96
CA PRO A 43 -8.10 8.84 -5.31
C PRO A 43 -8.83 7.97 -6.34
N ALA A 44 -10.16 8.00 -6.31
CA ALA A 44 -10.98 7.29 -7.29
C ALA A 44 -10.55 7.61 -8.72
N GLY A 45 -10.41 6.57 -9.55
CA GLY A 45 -9.94 6.68 -10.93
C GLY A 45 -8.41 6.76 -11.09
N LYS A 46 -7.63 6.99 -10.03
CA LYS A 46 -6.17 6.90 -10.11
C LYS A 46 -5.77 5.45 -10.33
N ARG A 47 -4.79 5.25 -11.23
CA ARG A 47 -4.21 3.94 -11.55
C ARG A 47 -2.72 3.96 -11.25
N ILE A 48 -2.20 2.88 -10.70
CA ILE A 48 -0.77 2.60 -10.68
C ILE A 48 -0.50 1.72 -11.91
N PRO A 49 0.48 2.06 -12.78
CA PRO A 49 0.87 1.20 -13.88
C PRO A 49 1.37 -0.17 -13.39
N GLU A 50 1.19 -1.19 -14.22
CA GLU A 50 1.71 -2.53 -13.93
C GLU A 50 3.23 -2.47 -13.72
N HIS A 51 3.71 -3.18 -12.71
CA HIS A 51 5.11 -3.29 -12.37
C HIS A 51 5.42 -4.61 -11.66
N ARG A 52 6.71 -4.82 -11.35
CA ARG A 52 7.22 -5.98 -10.62
C ARG A 52 8.14 -5.50 -9.52
N ALA A 53 8.11 -6.21 -8.39
CA ALA A 53 9.03 -5.96 -7.29
C ALA A 53 10.03 -7.11 -7.13
N PRO A 54 11.25 -6.82 -6.66
CA PRO A 54 12.29 -7.84 -6.50
C PRO A 54 12.06 -8.76 -5.29
N GLY A 55 11.16 -8.41 -4.37
CA GLY A 55 10.85 -9.17 -3.17
C GLY A 55 9.35 -9.46 -3.05
N GLU A 56 9.01 -10.24 -2.02
CA GLU A 56 7.63 -10.50 -1.64
C GLU A 56 6.92 -9.21 -1.22
N ILE A 57 5.65 -9.07 -1.57
CA ILE A 57 4.83 -7.93 -1.16
C ILE A 57 3.53 -8.42 -0.56
N THR A 58 3.11 -7.75 0.51
CA THR A 58 1.72 -7.75 0.95
C THR A 58 1.08 -6.39 0.71
N VAL A 59 -0.16 -6.37 0.23
CA VAL A 59 -0.97 -5.15 0.07
C VAL A 59 -2.22 -5.28 0.92
N GLN A 60 -2.45 -4.31 1.81
CA GLN A 60 -3.65 -4.25 2.64
C GLN A 60 -4.54 -3.08 2.20
N CYS A 61 -5.82 -3.35 1.95
CA CYS A 61 -6.79 -2.28 1.76
C CYS A 61 -7.25 -1.78 3.13
N LEU A 62 -6.86 -0.56 3.50
CA LEU A 62 -7.20 0.02 4.81
C LEU A 62 -8.61 0.62 4.84
N GLU A 63 -9.04 1.22 3.72
CA GLU A 63 -10.35 1.85 3.57
C GLU A 63 -10.74 1.97 2.09
N GLY A 64 -12.04 2.07 1.83
CA GLY A 64 -12.57 2.15 0.47
C GLY A 64 -12.54 0.80 -0.25
N SER A 65 -12.32 0.85 -1.56
CA SER A 65 -12.21 -0.33 -2.42
C SER A 65 -11.26 -0.06 -3.57
N LEU A 66 -10.48 -1.05 -3.98
CA LEU A 66 -9.63 -0.99 -5.15
C LEU A 66 -9.67 -2.30 -5.93
N THR A 67 -9.37 -2.22 -7.22
CA THR A 67 -9.12 -3.40 -8.04
C THR A 67 -7.62 -3.63 -8.12
N PHE A 68 -7.17 -4.81 -7.71
CA PHE A 68 -5.77 -5.22 -7.77
C PHE A 68 -5.61 -6.31 -8.82
N GLY A 69 -4.79 -6.02 -9.83
CA GLY A 69 -4.43 -6.97 -10.88
C GLY A 69 -3.19 -7.75 -10.49
N THR A 70 -3.17 -9.03 -10.83
CA THR A 70 -1.96 -9.84 -10.89
C THR A 70 -1.99 -10.61 -12.20
N ASP A 71 -0.87 -11.21 -12.59
CA ASP A 71 -0.80 -12.19 -13.68
C ASP A 71 -1.78 -13.38 -13.51
N VAL A 72 -2.14 -13.74 -12.28
CA VAL A 72 -3.08 -14.84 -11.97
C VAL A 72 -4.54 -14.39 -12.02
N ALA A 73 -4.85 -13.25 -11.40
CA ALA A 73 -6.23 -12.80 -11.24
C ALA A 73 -6.34 -11.30 -11.00
N VAL A 74 -7.51 -10.76 -11.36
CA VAL A 74 -7.96 -9.43 -10.95
C VAL A 74 -8.94 -9.58 -9.80
N ARG A 75 -8.69 -8.91 -8.67
CA ARG A 75 -9.53 -8.98 -7.48
C ARG A 75 -9.98 -7.59 -7.06
N THR A 76 -11.22 -7.47 -6.61
CA THR A 76 -11.67 -6.28 -5.87
C THR A 76 -11.37 -6.49 -4.40
N MET A 77 -10.56 -5.60 -3.83
CA MET A 77 -10.22 -5.56 -2.42
C MET A 77 -11.07 -4.49 -1.72
N HIS A 78 -11.57 -4.81 -0.54
CA HIS A 78 -12.29 -3.92 0.37
C HIS A 78 -11.50 -3.73 1.67
N ALA A 79 -11.93 -2.78 2.49
CA ALA A 79 -11.30 -2.53 3.79
C ALA A 79 -11.14 -3.83 4.61
N GLY A 80 -9.91 -4.10 5.04
CA GLY A 80 -9.52 -5.30 5.78
C GLY A 80 -8.91 -6.41 4.92
N ASP A 81 -9.14 -6.42 3.60
CA ASP A 81 -8.55 -7.43 2.71
C ASP A 81 -7.03 -7.27 2.63
N LEU A 82 -6.34 -8.41 2.65
CA LEU A 82 -4.89 -8.52 2.50
C LEU A 82 -4.58 -9.45 1.31
N LEU A 83 -3.72 -8.99 0.42
CA LEU A 83 -3.19 -9.77 -0.69
C LEU A 83 -1.70 -10.00 -0.47
N PHE A 84 -1.22 -11.18 -0.86
CA PHE A 84 0.20 -11.53 -0.92
C PHE A 84 0.59 -11.85 -2.37
N ILE A 85 1.76 -11.39 -2.80
CA ILE A 85 2.35 -11.68 -4.11
C ILE A 85 3.82 -12.05 -3.94
N VAL A 86 4.29 -12.95 -4.81
CA VAL A 86 5.67 -13.46 -4.79
C VAL A 86 6.62 -12.55 -5.57
N PRO A 87 7.94 -12.67 -5.37
CA PRO A 87 8.92 -11.86 -6.09
C PRO A 87 8.77 -11.97 -7.61
N GLY A 88 8.89 -10.84 -8.30
CA GLY A 88 8.82 -10.79 -9.75
C GLY A 88 7.42 -10.93 -10.35
N GLN A 89 6.38 -11.15 -9.55
CA GLN A 89 4.99 -11.23 -10.03
C GLN A 89 4.51 -9.84 -10.53
N ALA A 90 3.90 -9.80 -11.72
CA ALA A 90 3.35 -8.55 -12.27
C ALA A 90 2.07 -8.16 -11.54
N HIS A 91 1.95 -6.88 -11.21
CA HIS A 91 0.79 -6.28 -10.53
C HIS A 91 0.64 -4.78 -10.83
#